data_AF-A0A3D9S9N8-F1
#
_entry.id   AF-A0A3D9S9N8-F1
#
_cell.length_a   1.000
_cell.length_b   1.000
_cell.length_c   1.000
_cell.angle_alpha   90.00
_cell.angle_beta   90.00
_cell.angle_gamma   90.00
#
_symmetry.space_group_name_H-M   'P 1'
#
loop_
_entity.id
_entity.type
_entity.pdbx_description
1 polymer ?
#
loop_
_entity_poly.entity_id
_entity_poly.type
_entity_poly.pdbx_seq_one_letter_code
_entity_poly.pdbx_strand_id
1 'polypeptide(L)' 'MVFTTSQWSSLQQGNFYIGAAAVGPTELAHNDNYVFALPARHNYAFPPGYEEVEKILQNGALVYIN' A
#
# COMPACT_ATOMS: atom_id res chain seq x y z
N MET A 1 1.46 -4.87 -2.43
CA MET A 1 1.60 -4.65 -3.89
C MET A 1 2.93 -3.99 -4.16
N VAL A 2 3.46 -4.14 -5.37
CA VAL A 2 4.76 -3.57 -5.76
C VAL A 2 4.58 -2.86 -7.11
N PHE A 3 5.02 -1.62 -7.19
CA PHE A 3 4.98 -0.78 -8.39
C PHE A 3 6.38 -0.27 -8.69
N THR A 4 6.71 0.00 -9.96
CA THR A 4 7.80 0.93 -10.27
C THR A 4 7.40 2.35 -9.84
N THR A 5 8.38 3.23 -9.63
CA THR A 5 8.11 4.66 -9.34
C THR A 5 7.24 5.32 -10.43
N SER A 6 7.46 4.98 -11.70
CA SER A 6 6.65 5.46 -12.82
C SER A 6 5.21 4.94 -12.80
N GLN A 7 5.00 3.65 -12.46
CA GLN A 7 3.68 3.08 -12.30
C GLN A 7 2.92 3.71 -11.14
N TRP A 8 3.60 3.94 -10.01
CA TRP A 8 3.02 4.61 -8.84
C TRP A 8 2.57 6.03 -9.19
N SER A 9 3.43 6.82 -9.84
CA SER A 9 3.08 8.17 -10.30
C SER A 9 1.87 8.16 -11.26
N SER A 10 1.84 7.21 -12.20
CA SER A 10 0.73 7.08 -13.15
C SER A 10 -0.59 6.67 -12.48
N LEU A 11 -0.52 5.85 -11.42
CA LEU A 11 -1.68 5.49 -10.59
C LEU A 11 -2.18 6.70 -9.79
N GLN A 12 -1.30 7.48 -9.17
CA GLN A 12 -1.67 8.68 -8.41
C GLN A 12 -2.29 9.78 -9.29
N GLN A 13 -1.90 9.83 -10.57
CA GLN A 13 -2.48 10.74 -11.56
C GLN A 13 -3.83 10.25 -12.13
N GLY A 14 -4.27 9.04 -11.78
CA GLY A 14 -5.53 8.47 -12.29
C GLY A 14 -5.47 8.02 -13.75
N ASN A 15 -4.28 7.82 -14.32
CA ASN A 15 -4.11 7.32 -15.69
C ASN A 15 -4.56 5.85 -15.80
N PHE A 16 -4.53 5.11 -14.69
CA PHE A 16 -5.16 3.80 -14.56
C PHE A 16 -5.60 3.57 -13.11
N TYR A 17 -6.44 2.55 -12.89
CA TYR A 17 -6.99 2.20 -11.59
C TYR A 17 -6.77 0.71 -11.30
N ILE A 18 -6.61 0.38 -10.02
CA ILE A 18 -6.59 -1.02 -9.57
C ILE A 18 -7.86 -1.30 -8.76
N GLY A 19 -8.70 -2.18 -9.31
CA GLY A 19 -9.99 -2.53 -8.75
C GLY A 19 -11.05 -1.45 -8.94
N ALA A 20 -12.20 -1.64 -8.28
CA ALA A 20 -13.35 -0.74 -8.36
C ALA A 20 -13.54 0.12 -7.09
N ALA A 21 -12.50 0.21 -6.25
CA ALA A 21 -12.57 0.97 -5.01
C ALA A 21 -12.47 2.48 -5.28
N ALA A 22 -13.28 3.28 -4.58
CA ALA A 22 -13.23 4.75 -4.65
C ALA A 22 -11.93 5.35 -4.09
N VAL A 23 -11.21 4.59 -3.27
CA VAL A 23 -9.90 4.96 -2.69
C VAL A 23 -8.87 3.98 -3.22
N GLY A 24 -7.74 4.52 -3.68
CA GLY A 24 -6.64 3.74 -4.22
C GLY A 24 -5.77 3.08 -3.15
N PRO A 25 -4.75 2.33 -3.60
CA PRO A 25 -3.68 1.83 -2.74
C PRO A 25 -2.99 2.92 -1.91
N THR A 26 -2.45 2.56 -0.75
CA THR A 26 -1.65 3.46 0.10
C THR A 26 -0.19 3.03 0.12
N GLU A 27 0.73 3.99 0.06
CA GLU A 27 2.17 3.71 0.16
C GLU A 27 2.54 3.16 1.55
N LEU A 28 3.36 2.12 1.56
CA LEU A 28 3.92 1.50 2.77
C LEU A 28 5.41 1.82 2.93
N ALA A 29 6.16 1.74 1.84
CA ALA A 29 7.57 2.16 1.75
C ALA A 29 7.98 2.27 0.28
N HIS A 30 9.17 2.84 0.03
CA HIS A 30 9.77 2.82 -1.30
C HIS A 30 11.30 2.66 -1.24
N ASN A 31 11.88 2.38 -2.40
CA ASN A 31 13.28 2.58 -2.71
C ASN A 31 13.39 3.29 -4.06
N ASP A 32 14.61 3.45 -4.57
CA ASP A 32 14.88 4.19 -5.81
C ASP A 32 14.12 3.64 -7.04
N ASN A 33 13.74 2.36 -7.01
CA ASN A 33 13.12 1.67 -8.15
C ASN A 33 11.65 1.32 -7.92
N TYR A 34 11.25 1.09 -6.67
CA TYR A 34 9.97 0.46 -6.34
C TYR A 34 9.23 1.13 -5.20
N VAL A 35 7.90 1.11 -5.30
CA VAL A 35 6.96 1.48 -4.23
C VAL A 35 6.23 0.23 -3.75
N PHE A 36 6.33 -0.05 -2.46
CA PHE A 36 5.57 -1.07 -1.76
C PHE A 36 4.29 -0.42 -1.23
N ALA A 37 3.15 -0.99 -1.57
CA ALA A 37 1.85 -0.41 -1.24
C ALA A 37 0.88 -1.42 -0.65
N LEU A 38 0.02 -0.96 0.25
CA LEU A 38 -1.12 -1.71 0.76
C LEU A 38 -2.27 -1.67 -0.27
N PRO A 39 -2.92 -2.81 -0.56
CA PRO A 39 -4.15 -2.84 -1.33
C PRO A 39 -5.20 -1.92 -0.74
N ALA A 40 -5.98 -1.26 -1.60
CA ALA A 40 -7.21 -0.62 -1.16
C ALA A 40 -8.05 -1.64 -0.39
N ARG A 41 -8.62 -1.22 0.75
CA ARG A 41 -9.54 -2.05 1.54
C ARG A 41 -8.90 -3.34 2.10
N HIS A 42 -7.59 -3.36 2.37
CA HIS A 42 -6.90 -4.56 2.90
C HIS A 42 -7.53 -5.12 4.18
N ASN A 43 -8.21 -4.28 4.97
CA ASN A 43 -8.87 -4.65 6.23
C ASN A 43 -10.41 -4.47 6.21
N TYR A 44 -11.04 -4.26 5.05
CA TYR A 44 -12.46 -3.86 4.97
C TYR A 44 -13.47 -4.88 5.55
N ALA A 45 -13.10 -6.16 5.58
CA ALA A 45 -13.92 -7.20 6.19
C ALA A 45 -13.76 -7.30 7.72
N PHE A 46 -12.91 -6.46 8.32
CA PHE A 46 -12.55 -6.47 9.74
C PHE A 46 -12.30 -7.89 10.30
N PRO A 47 -11.44 -8.70 9.65
CA PRO A 47 -11.20 -10.06 10.10
C PRO A 47 -10.60 -10.05 11.52
N PRO A 48 -10.80 -11.12 12.33
CA PRO A 48 -10.12 -11.25 13.61
C PRO A 48 -8.61 -11.00 13.47
N GLY A 49 -8.05 -10.14 14.32
CA GLY A 49 -6.63 -9.76 14.26
C GLY A 49 -6.31 -8.52 13.42
N TYR A 50 -7.31 -7.87 12.79
CA TYR A 50 -7.05 -6.69 11.95
C TYR A 50 -6.45 -5.51 12.74
N GLU A 51 -6.82 -5.34 14.01
CA GLU A 51 -6.33 -4.24 14.86
C GLU A 51 -4.84 -4.37 15.17
N GLU A 52 -4.36 -5.60 15.40
CA GLU A 52 -2.94 -5.89 15.58
C GLU A 52 -2.16 -5.62 14.30
N VAL A 53 -2.72 -5.97 13.14
CA VAL A 53 -2.13 -5.63 11.84
C VAL A 53 -2.05 -4.11 11.67
N GLU A 54 -3.13 -3.36 11.98
CA GLU A 54 -3.10 -1.90 11.91
C GLU A 54 -2.03 -1.29 12.83
N LYS A 55 -1.88 -1.82 14.05
CA LYS A 55 -0.81 -1.38 14.96
C LYS A 55 0.58 -1.64 14.39
N ILE A 56 0.81 -2.76 13.71
CA ILE A 56 2.09 -3.06 13.06
C ILE A 56 2.33 -2.09 11.90
N LEU A 57 1.31 -1.83 11.07
CA LEU A 57 1.40 -0.90 9.95
C LEU A 57 1.73 0.52 10.42
N GLN A 58 1.06 1.00 11.48
CA GLN A 58 1.29 2.32 12.06
C GLN A 58 2.67 2.47 12.73
N ASN A 59 3.25 1.37 13.21
CA ASN A 59 4.55 1.36 13.89
C ASN A 59 5.73 1.01 12.97
N GLY A 60 5.52 1.00 11.65
CA GLY A 60 6.56 0.69 10.66
C GLY A 60 6.69 -0.82 10.42
N ALA A 61 5.86 -1.34 9.52
CA ALA A 61 5.83 -2.76 9.16
C ALA A 61 7.05 -3.23 8.34
N LEU A 62 7.82 -2.30 7.78
CA LEU A 62 9.00 -2.59 6.97
C LEU A 62 10.26 -2.05 7.65
N VAL A 63 11.24 -2.93 7.82
CA VAL A 63 12.53 -2.62 8.42
C VAL A 63 13.59 -2.69 7.32
N TYR A 64 14.32 -1.59 7.12
CA TYR A 64 15.49 -1.59 6.25
C TYR A 64 16.63 -2.31 6.96
N ILE A 65 17.19 -3.33 6.30
CA ILE A 65 18.36 -4.06 6.79
C ILE A 65 19.57 -3.45 6.09
N ASN A 66 20.45 -2.81 6.86
CA ASN A 66 21.71 -2.23 6.38
C ASN A 66 22.83 -3.28 6.33
#